data_AF-A0A090VI29-F1
#
_entry.id   AF-A0A090VI29-F1
#
_cell.length_a   1.000
_cell.length_b   1.000
_cell.length_c   1.000
_cell.angle_alpha   90.00
_cell.angle_beta   90.00
_cell.angle_gamma   90.00
#
_symmetry.space_group_name_H-M   'P 1'
#
loop_
_entity.id
_entity.type
_entity.pdbx_description
1 polymer ?
#
loop_
_entity_poly.entity_id
_entity_poly.type
_entity_poly.pdbx_seq_one_letter_code
_entity_poly.pdbx_strand_id
1 'polypeptide(L)'
;MSIFPKRTIPGKTVTIHWNFNTSHLDGAHLYPLVKIGIKDPKNNITMLFEEHVIAFPDQKKSKKESLQKLKYLNKNIPLLVLADYLEGPCKREKLVEILTNIQAGRHYYFTYTIPHDAPLGKYSLISEVHNNGNVKYSKTRLDDHFWVEKISLVTVTGKGKDRTAVIRNHSEERTPVKIVRCSIDLNGHMESEMEAFEMNPKDTKPISISEEKVFLLYNEERETVTLTEEEPIYLVKNHEILSISKKNGLDCLMEKDNDEAYWLSPEAKDLWDKSDGLLSKNSLSEKEKEVLKEMEEQGLIKQTRL
;
A
#
# COMPACT_ATOMS: atom_id res chain seq x y z
N MET A 1 -7.94 -16.26 8.06
CA MET A 1 -7.08 -15.82 6.96
C MET A 1 -6.90 -14.32 7.09
N SER A 2 -5.85 -13.79 6.48
CA SER A 2 -5.68 -12.35 6.24
C SER A 2 -5.22 -12.15 4.79
N ILE A 3 -5.64 -11.05 4.15
CA ILE A 3 -5.32 -10.77 2.74
C ILE A 3 -4.89 -9.31 2.64
N PHE A 4 -3.70 -9.08 2.06
CA PHE A 4 -3.11 -7.77 1.98
C PHE A 4 -2.51 -7.46 0.60
N PRO A 5 -2.90 -6.36 -0.05
CA PRO A 5 -4.00 -5.48 0.35
C PRO A 5 -5.39 -6.07 0.09
N LYS A 6 -6.45 -5.45 0.65
CA LYS A 6 -7.85 -5.83 0.37
C LYS A 6 -8.36 -5.25 -0.94
N ARG A 7 -7.80 -4.14 -1.41
CA ARG A 7 -8.01 -3.59 -2.74
C ARG A 7 -6.70 -3.54 -3.51
N THR A 8 -6.70 -3.94 -4.77
CA THR A 8 -5.51 -3.95 -5.63
C THR A 8 -5.87 -3.58 -7.08
N ILE A 9 -4.87 -3.51 -7.95
CA ILE A 9 -5.05 -3.23 -9.39
C ILE A 9 -4.31 -4.30 -10.23
N PRO A 10 -4.64 -4.46 -11.52
CA PRO A 10 -3.92 -5.38 -12.39
C PRO A 10 -2.40 -5.13 -12.41
N GLY A 11 -1.60 -6.20 -12.38
CA GLY A 11 -0.13 -6.14 -12.34
C GLY A 11 0.48 -6.02 -10.95
N LYS A 12 -0.32 -5.80 -9.90
CA LYS A 12 0.17 -5.78 -8.51
C LYS A 12 0.07 -7.16 -7.86
N THR A 13 0.65 -7.30 -6.67
CA THR A 13 0.65 -8.55 -5.92
C THR A 13 -0.16 -8.42 -4.64
N VAL A 14 -0.97 -9.43 -4.34
CA VAL A 14 -1.60 -9.64 -3.03
C VAL A 14 -0.89 -10.75 -2.28
N THR A 15 -0.81 -10.59 -0.96
CA THR A 15 -0.28 -11.56 -0.03
C THR A 15 -1.42 -12.15 0.78
N ILE A 16 -1.50 -13.47 0.79
CA ILE A 16 -2.51 -14.24 1.50
C ILE A 16 -1.82 -14.94 2.66
N HIS A 17 -2.27 -14.62 3.86
CA HIS A 17 -1.83 -15.26 5.09
C HIS A 17 -2.84 -16.31 5.54
N TRP A 18 -2.38 -17.55 5.63
CA TRP A 18 -3.15 -18.67 6.18
C TRP A 18 -2.59 -19.09 7.53
N ASN A 19 -3.46 -19.09 8.55
CA ASN A 19 -3.18 -19.70 9.83
C ASN A 19 -3.83 -21.08 9.90
N PHE A 20 -3.01 -22.12 9.95
CA PHE A 20 -3.43 -23.48 10.19
C PHE A 20 -3.27 -23.85 11.67
N ASN A 21 -4.39 -23.88 12.39
CA ASN A 21 -4.42 -24.21 13.81
C ASN A 21 -4.69 -25.71 14.01
N THR A 22 -3.73 -26.42 14.62
CA THR A 22 -3.80 -27.86 14.91
C THR A 22 -4.21 -28.17 16.36
N SER A 23 -4.45 -27.16 17.20
CA SER A 23 -4.78 -27.34 18.64
C SER A 23 -6.07 -28.11 18.92
N HIS A 24 -6.96 -28.24 17.94
CA HIS A 24 -8.22 -28.99 18.04
C HIS A 24 -8.12 -30.43 17.50
N LEU A 25 -6.93 -30.89 17.10
CA LEU A 25 -6.74 -32.23 16.57
C LEU A 25 -6.39 -33.21 17.69
N ASP A 26 -7.39 -33.97 18.13
CA ASP A 26 -7.23 -35.06 19.10
C ASP A 26 -6.99 -36.39 18.36
N GLY A 27 -5.73 -36.79 18.14
CA GLY A 27 -5.43 -38.09 17.52
C GLY A 27 -4.12 -38.19 16.73
N ALA A 28 -3.72 -39.42 16.40
CA ALA A 28 -2.51 -39.74 15.66
C ALA A 28 -2.57 -39.17 14.22
N HIS A 29 -1.56 -38.37 13.88
CA HIS A 29 -1.16 -37.88 12.57
C HIS A 29 -2.22 -37.97 11.45
N LEU A 30 -2.99 -36.90 11.26
CA LEU A 30 -3.78 -36.70 10.06
C LEU A 30 -2.99 -35.86 9.06
N TYR A 31 -2.92 -36.33 7.82
CA TYR A 31 -2.46 -35.58 6.65
C TYR A 31 -3.71 -35.05 5.92
N PRO A 32 -4.35 -33.95 6.35
CA PRO A 32 -5.42 -33.36 5.57
C PRO A 32 -4.89 -32.85 4.23
N LEU A 33 -5.69 -33.00 3.19
CA LEU A 33 -5.47 -32.30 1.92
C LEU A 33 -5.92 -30.85 2.10
N VAL A 34 -5.04 -29.91 1.82
CA VAL A 34 -5.29 -28.48 1.94
C VAL A 34 -5.31 -27.88 0.55
N LYS A 35 -6.35 -27.11 0.26
CA LYS A 35 -6.50 -26.36 -0.98
C LYS A 35 -6.58 -24.88 -0.68
N ILE A 36 -5.56 -24.14 -1.10
CA ILE A 36 -5.55 -22.68 -1.13
C ILE A 36 -5.50 -22.23 -2.58
N GLY A 37 -6.46 -21.42 -2.99
CA GLY A 37 -6.54 -20.92 -4.36
C GLY A 37 -7.29 -19.61 -4.42
N ILE A 38 -7.30 -19.00 -5.60
CA ILE A 38 -8.03 -17.77 -5.87
C ILE A 38 -9.00 -18.06 -7.00
N LYS A 39 -10.24 -17.62 -6.79
CA LYS A 39 -11.30 -17.65 -7.78
C LYS A 39 -11.56 -16.23 -8.28
N ASP A 40 -11.38 -16.02 -9.58
CA ASP A 40 -11.61 -14.73 -10.22
C ASP A 40 -13.12 -14.46 -10.43
N PRO A 41 -13.51 -13.22 -10.80
CA PRO A 41 -14.89 -12.86 -11.15
C PRO A 41 -15.52 -13.69 -12.28
N LYS A 42 -14.71 -14.28 -13.16
CA LYS A 42 -15.15 -15.16 -14.25
C LYS A 42 -15.28 -16.62 -13.82
N ASN A 43 -15.07 -16.92 -12.54
CA ASN A 43 -15.05 -18.25 -11.93
C ASN A 43 -13.84 -19.14 -12.29
N ASN A 44 -12.80 -18.58 -12.91
CA ASN A 44 -11.55 -19.31 -13.10
C ASN A 44 -10.82 -19.45 -11.77
N ILE A 45 -10.24 -20.63 -11.55
CA ILE A 45 -9.55 -20.97 -10.31
C ILE A 45 -8.06 -21.09 -10.58
N THR A 46 -7.27 -20.32 -9.83
CA THR A 46 -5.81 -20.49 -9.76
C THR A 46 -5.47 -21.09 -8.41
N MET A 47 -5.00 -22.34 -8.39
CA MET A 47 -4.52 -22.97 -7.17
C MET A 47 -3.13 -22.43 -6.81
N LEU A 48 -2.98 -21.97 -5.57
CA LEU A 48 -1.71 -21.52 -5.00
C LEU A 48 -1.04 -22.64 -4.21
N PHE A 49 -1.85 -23.54 -3.65
CA PHE A 49 -1.41 -24.67 -2.85
C PHE A 49 -2.44 -25.78 -2.89
N GLU A 50 -2.03 -26.99 -3.22
CA GLU A 50 -2.87 -28.18 -3.20
C GLU A 50 -2.04 -29.40 -2.78
N GLU A 51 -1.80 -29.53 -1.47
CA GLU A 51 -0.95 -30.59 -0.93
C GLU A 51 -1.48 -31.12 0.41
N HIS A 52 -0.96 -32.28 0.80
CA HIS A 52 -1.20 -32.85 2.12
C HIS A 52 -0.27 -32.18 3.15
N VAL A 53 -0.85 -31.57 4.18
CA VAL A 53 -0.06 -30.91 5.23
C VAL A 53 0.01 -31.80 6.45
N ILE A 54 1.20 -31.98 7.02
CA ILE A 54 1.36 -32.76 8.25
C ILE A 54 0.77 -31.95 9.41
N ALA A 55 -0.33 -32.43 9.99
CA ALA A 55 -0.90 -31.84 11.19
C ALA A 55 -0.34 -32.55 12.42
N PHE A 56 0.57 -31.86 13.14
CA PHE A 56 1.07 -32.37 14.41
C PHE A 56 0.09 -31.94 15.51
N PRO A 57 -0.51 -32.89 16.26
CA PRO A 57 -1.34 -32.54 17.40
C PRO A 57 -0.47 -31.82 18.44
N ASP A 58 -1.06 -30.85 19.15
CA ASP A 58 -0.38 -30.26 20.29
C ASP A 58 -0.07 -31.34 21.33
N GLN A 59 1.07 -31.20 22.03
CA GLN A 59 1.37 -32.07 23.16
C GLN A 59 0.17 -32.01 24.12
N LYS A 60 -0.39 -33.18 24.45
CA LYS A 60 -1.42 -33.28 25.49
C LYS A 60 -0.90 -32.53 26.71
N LYS A 61 -1.57 -31.45 27.10
CA LYS A 61 -1.21 -30.67 28.29
C LYS A 61 -1.07 -31.65 29.45
N SER A 62 0.17 -31.93 29.87
CA SER A 62 0.39 -32.63 31.12
C SER A 62 -0.25 -31.75 32.20
N LYS A 63 -1.03 -32.34 33.11
CA LYS A 63 -1.73 -31.59 34.17
C LYS A 63 -0.79 -30.92 35.19
N LYS A 64 0.51 -30.85 34.91
CA LYS A 64 1.53 -30.23 35.76
C LYS A 64 2.55 -29.54 34.88
N GLU A 65 2.33 -28.26 34.66
CA GLU A 65 3.31 -27.21 34.94
C GLU A 65 2.63 -25.88 34.65
N SER A 66 2.68 -24.96 35.62
CA SER A 66 2.39 -23.55 35.38
C SER A 66 3.51 -23.00 34.50
N LEU A 67 3.45 -23.29 33.21
CA LEU A 67 4.26 -22.61 32.21
C LEU A 67 4.00 -21.12 32.43
N GLN A 68 5.02 -20.40 32.90
CA GLN A 68 5.00 -18.94 32.92
C GLN A 68 4.59 -18.51 31.51
N LYS A 69 3.35 -18.03 31.37
CA LYS A 69 2.90 -17.45 30.11
C LYS A 69 3.88 -16.32 29.80
N LEU A 70 4.70 -16.52 28.77
CA LEU A 70 5.62 -15.49 28.31
C LEU A 70 4.80 -14.22 28.11
N LYS A 71 5.14 -13.15 28.83
CA LYS A 71 4.51 -11.83 28.74
C LYS A 71 4.78 -11.14 27.39
N TYR A 72 5.47 -11.81 26.48
CA TYR A 72 5.93 -11.29 25.22
C TYR A 72 5.36 -12.13 24.09
N LEU A 73 4.91 -11.46 23.04
CA LEU A 73 4.60 -12.12 21.77
C LEU A 73 5.87 -12.79 21.25
N ASN A 74 5.77 -14.04 20.81
CA ASN A 74 6.87 -14.71 20.12
C ASN A 74 7.31 -13.80 18.95
N LYS A 75 8.62 -13.53 18.82
CA LYS A 75 9.21 -12.61 17.83
C LYS A 75 8.86 -12.97 16.37
N ASN A 76 8.30 -14.15 16.14
CA ASN A 76 7.95 -14.69 14.84
C ASN A 76 6.50 -14.40 14.40
N ILE A 77 5.72 -13.63 15.16
CA ILE A 77 4.37 -13.21 14.72
C ILE A 77 4.51 -12.02 13.77
N PRO A 78 4.17 -12.17 12.48
CA PRO A 78 4.43 -11.10 11.53
C PRO A 78 3.54 -9.89 11.81
N LEU A 79 4.15 -8.72 11.91
CA LEU A 79 3.48 -7.46 12.26
C LEU A 79 2.31 -7.12 11.32
N LEU A 80 2.38 -7.54 10.05
CA LEU A 80 1.26 -7.43 9.10
C LEU A 80 0.00 -8.16 9.56
N VAL A 81 0.15 -9.33 10.21
CA VAL A 81 -0.98 -10.11 10.73
C VAL A 81 -1.59 -9.41 11.93
N LEU A 82 -0.75 -8.83 12.80
CA LEU A 82 -1.22 -8.04 13.93
C LEU A 82 -1.95 -6.77 13.47
N ALA A 83 -1.50 -6.12 12.40
CA ALA A 83 -2.16 -4.95 11.83
C ALA A 83 -3.60 -5.25 11.35
N ASP A 84 -3.84 -6.38 10.65
CA ASP A 84 -5.21 -6.79 10.23
C ASP A 84 -6.13 -6.96 11.43
N TYR A 85 -5.64 -7.67 12.45
CA TYR A 85 -6.46 -8.05 13.59
C TYR A 85 -6.68 -6.88 14.56
N LEU A 86 -5.85 -5.85 14.49
CA LEU A 86 -5.92 -4.65 15.31
C LEU A 86 -6.57 -3.47 14.59
N GLU A 87 -7.02 -3.66 13.34
CA GLU A 87 -7.75 -2.63 12.61
C GLU A 87 -9.16 -2.47 13.22
N GLY A 88 -9.28 -1.49 14.13
CA GLY A 88 -10.53 -1.11 14.77
C GLY A 88 -10.69 -1.56 16.24
N PRO A 89 -11.79 -1.13 16.90
CA PRO A 89 -12.01 -1.40 18.32
C PRO A 89 -12.31 -2.88 18.58
N CYS A 90 -11.37 -3.59 19.21
CA CYS A 90 -11.56 -4.97 19.66
C CYS A 90 -11.61 -5.07 21.20
N LYS A 91 -12.51 -5.93 21.72
CA LYS A 91 -12.54 -6.30 23.14
C LYS A 91 -11.25 -7.03 23.52
N ARG A 92 -10.73 -6.76 24.72
CA ARG A 92 -9.47 -7.35 25.22
C ARG A 92 -9.47 -8.88 25.16
N GLU A 93 -10.59 -9.51 25.46
CA GLU A 93 -10.73 -10.98 25.47
C GLU A 93 -10.54 -11.55 24.06
N LYS A 94 -11.11 -10.87 23.06
CA LYS A 94 -10.97 -11.21 21.63
C LYS A 94 -9.53 -11.02 21.15
N LEU A 95 -8.86 -9.96 21.59
CA LEU A 95 -7.43 -9.75 21.33
C LEU A 95 -6.57 -10.86 21.94
N VAL A 96 -6.80 -11.21 23.20
CA VAL A 96 -6.08 -12.30 23.87
C VAL A 96 -6.30 -13.63 23.16
N GLU A 97 -7.54 -13.92 22.73
CA GLU A 97 -7.87 -15.10 21.93
C GLU A 97 -7.10 -15.11 20.59
N ILE A 98 -7.14 -14.00 19.84
CA ILE A 98 -6.42 -13.86 18.56
C ILE A 98 -4.93 -14.09 18.75
N LEU A 99 -4.30 -13.42 19.72
CA LEU A 99 -2.87 -13.54 19.99
C LEU A 99 -2.47 -14.96 20.43
N THR A 100 -3.33 -15.63 21.23
CA THR A 100 -3.10 -17.02 21.65
C THR A 100 -3.22 -17.98 20.47
N ASN A 101 -4.21 -17.79 19.59
CA ASN A 101 -4.43 -18.62 18.41
C ASN A 101 -3.36 -18.41 17.32
N ILE A 102 -2.78 -17.22 17.23
CA ILE A 102 -1.63 -16.94 16.38
C ILE A 102 -0.41 -17.70 16.90
N GLN A 103 -0.12 -17.65 18.21
CA GLN A 103 1.05 -18.34 18.78
C GLN A 103 1.03 -19.86 18.63
N ALA A 104 -0.14 -20.48 18.59
CA ALA A 104 -0.30 -21.93 18.44
C ALA A 104 -0.46 -22.38 16.97
N GLY A 105 -0.52 -21.44 16.03
CA GLY A 105 -0.81 -21.69 14.63
C GLY A 105 0.43 -21.83 13.76
N ARG A 106 0.33 -22.63 12.69
CA ARG A 106 1.30 -22.58 11.60
C ARG A 106 0.91 -21.49 10.62
N HIS A 107 1.85 -20.63 10.27
CA HIS A 107 1.61 -19.50 9.39
C HIS A 107 2.22 -19.76 8.02
N TYR A 108 1.38 -19.71 7.00
CA TYR A 108 1.77 -19.81 5.59
C TYR A 108 1.46 -18.50 4.89
N TYR A 109 2.35 -18.12 3.96
CA TYR A 109 2.23 -16.92 3.15
C TYR A 109 2.24 -17.33 1.69
N PHE A 110 1.22 -16.95 0.96
CA PHE A 110 1.11 -17.16 -0.47
C PHE A 110 1.04 -15.80 -1.15
N THR A 111 1.78 -15.64 -2.24
CA THR A 111 1.69 -14.44 -3.07
C THR A 111 0.92 -14.77 -4.33
N TYR A 112 0.11 -13.82 -4.79
CA TYR A 112 -0.56 -13.89 -6.07
C TYR A 112 -0.42 -12.57 -6.79
N THR A 113 0.25 -12.61 -7.93
CA THR A 113 0.36 -11.48 -8.84
C THR A 113 -0.85 -11.47 -9.76
N ILE A 114 -1.61 -10.37 -9.72
CA ILE A 114 -2.78 -10.19 -10.56
C ILE A 114 -2.29 -9.97 -11.99
N PRO A 115 -2.70 -10.79 -12.98
CA PRO A 115 -2.34 -10.57 -14.38
C PRO A 115 -2.71 -9.16 -14.86
N HIS A 116 -1.95 -8.59 -15.81
CA HIS A 116 -2.23 -7.25 -16.33
C HIS A 116 -3.58 -7.15 -17.05
N ASP A 117 -4.07 -8.25 -17.61
CA ASP A 117 -5.35 -8.40 -18.32
C ASP A 117 -6.44 -9.02 -17.43
N ALA A 118 -6.18 -9.15 -16.12
CA ALA A 118 -7.11 -9.79 -15.20
C ALA A 118 -8.47 -9.06 -15.16
N PRO A 119 -9.59 -9.81 -15.05
CA PRO A 119 -10.90 -9.20 -14.92
C PRO A 119 -10.97 -8.33 -13.65
N LEU A 120 -11.62 -7.17 -13.76
CA LEU A 120 -11.89 -6.35 -12.58
C LEU A 120 -13.00 -6.99 -11.74
N GLY A 121 -12.88 -6.79 -10.44
CA GLY A 121 -13.94 -7.04 -9.46
C GLY A 121 -13.52 -7.91 -8.29
N LYS A 122 -14.49 -8.59 -7.69
CA LYS A 122 -14.31 -9.39 -6.47
C LYS A 122 -13.62 -10.73 -6.75
N TYR A 123 -12.43 -10.91 -6.20
CA TYR A 123 -11.70 -12.18 -6.17
C TYR A 123 -11.96 -12.85 -4.83
N SER A 124 -12.36 -14.12 -4.87
CA SER A 124 -12.67 -14.89 -3.67
C SER A 124 -11.61 -15.95 -3.44
N LEU A 125 -11.25 -16.17 -2.17
CA LEU A 125 -10.28 -17.19 -1.82
C LEU A 125 -10.95 -18.55 -1.67
N ILE A 126 -10.30 -19.57 -2.20
CA ILE A 126 -10.55 -20.98 -1.86
C ILE A 126 -9.64 -21.29 -0.67
N SER A 127 -10.25 -21.67 0.45
CA SER A 127 -9.54 -22.12 1.65
C SER A 127 -10.28 -23.31 2.22
N GLU A 128 -9.81 -24.50 1.83
CA GLU A 128 -10.46 -25.77 2.14
C GLU A 128 -9.47 -26.73 2.79
N VAL A 129 -9.92 -27.38 3.86
CA VAL A 129 -9.21 -28.47 4.52
C VAL A 129 -10.07 -29.71 4.41
N HIS A 130 -9.60 -30.69 3.64
CA HIS A 130 -10.26 -31.96 3.36
C HIS A 130 -9.72 -33.03 4.30
N ASN A 131 -10.62 -33.67 5.05
CA ASN A 131 -10.27 -34.75 5.98
C ASN A 131 -11.39 -35.79 6.04
N ASN A 132 -11.07 -37.05 5.70
CA ASN A 132 -12.00 -38.18 5.73
C ASN A 132 -13.34 -37.88 5.03
N GLY A 133 -13.28 -37.28 3.83
CA GLY A 133 -14.46 -36.91 3.04
C GLY A 133 -15.20 -35.64 3.50
N ASN A 134 -14.77 -35.01 4.61
CA ASN A 134 -15.35 -33.75 5.09
C ASN A 134 -14.51 -32.55 4.64
N VAL A 135 -15.19 -31.46 4.25
CA VAL A 135 -14.56 -30.19 3.91
C VAL A 135 -14.79 -29.19 5.03
N LYS A 136 -13.69 -28.69 5.61
CA LYS A 136 -13.71 -27.56 6.53
C LYS A 136 -13.25 -26.31 5.81
N TYR A 137 -14.01 -25.23 5.94
CA TYR A 137 -13.67 -23.92 5.40
C TYR A 137 -13.02 -23.04 6.46
N SER A 138 -12.32 -22.01 6.00
CA SER A 138 -11.84 -20.92 6.86
C SER A 138 -12.97 -20.29 7.69
N LYS A 139 -12.68 -19.96 8.95
CA LYS A 139 -13.60 -19.23 9.84
C LYS A 139 -13.87 -17.80 9.36
N THR A 140 -12.99 -17.24 8.51
CA THR A 140 -13.11 -15.90 7.93
C THR A 140 -13.71 -15.92 6.53
N ARG A 141 -14.37 -17.02 6.11
CA ARG A 141 -14.87 -17.22 4.74
C ARG A 141 -15.66 -16.04 4.15
N LEU A 142 -16.41 -15.29 4.97
CA LEU A 142 -17.17 -14.12 4.51
C LEU A 142 -16.25 -12.97 4.05
N ASP A 143 -15.08 -12.85 4.69
CA ASP A 143 -14.08 -11.80 4.46
C ASP A 143 -12.89 -12.30 3.62
N ASP A 144 -12.92 -13.56 3.19
CA ASP A 144 -11.88 -14.21 2.38
C ASP A 144 -11.99 -13.79 0.90
N HIS A 145 -11.92 -12.48 0.66
CA HIS A 145 -11.93 -11.87 -0.65
C HIS A 145 -11.09 -10.59 -0.69
N PHE A 146 -10.79 -10.14 -1.91
CA PHE A 146 -10.19 -8.85 -2.22
C PHE A 146 -10.77 -8.32 -3.54
N TRP A 147 -10.59 -7.03 -3.82
CA TRP A 147 -11.09 -6.40 -5.05
C TRP A 147 -9.93 -6.00 -5.96
N VAL A 148 -10.08 -6.28 -7.25
CA VAL A 148 -9.23 -5.72 -8.31
C VAL A 148 -10.02 -4.60 -8.99
N GLU A 149 -9.57 -3.38 -8.85
CA GLU A 149 -10.30 -2.18 -9.28
C GLU A 149 -9.48 -1.35 -10.26
N LYS A 150 -10.14 -0.42 -10.95
CA LYS A 150 -9.48 0.56 -11.82
C LYS A 150 -10.30 1.83 -11.88
N ILE A 151 -9.68 2.94 -11.50
CA ILE A 151 -10.16 4.29 -11.77
C ILE A 151 -9.23 4.91 -12.81
N SER A 152 -9.79 5.69 -13.74
CA SER A 152 -8.96 6.48 -14.67
C SER A 152 -9.51 7.88 -14.86
N LEU A 153 -8.63 8.82 -15.15
CA LEU A 153 -8.97 10.06 -15.84
C LEU A 153 -9.38 9.71 -17.28
N VAL A 154 -10.51 10.25 -17.75
CA VAL A 154 -11.03 10.03 -19.11
C VAL A 154 -10.67 11.22 -19.98
N THR A 155 -11.01 12.42 -19.53
CA THR A 155 -10.79 13.68 -20.26
C THR A 155 -10.71 14.82 -19.27
N VAL A 156 -9.96 15.85 -19.63
CA VAL A 156 -10.04 17.18 -19.00
C VAL A 156 -10.65 18.13 -20.03
N THR A 157 -11.59 18.94 -19.59
CA THR A 157 -12.30 19.90 -20.45
C THR A 157 -12.36 21.27 -19.77
N GLY A 158 -12.52 22.33 -20.56
CA GLY A 158 -12.56 23.71 -20.05
C GLY A 158 -11.19 24.42 -20.05
N LYS A 159 -11.18 25.69 -19.62
CA LYS A 159 -9.96 26.52 -19.53
C LYS A 159 -10.01 27.37 -18.25
N GLY A 160 -8.85 27.68 -17.68
CA GLY A 160 -8.74 28.48 -16.47
C GLY A 160 -9.48 27.86 -15.28
N LYS A 161 -10.32 28.65 -14.61
CA LYS A 161 -11.07 28.25 -13.40
C LYS A 161 -12.28 27.34 -13.67
N ASP A 162 -12.67 27.17 -14.94
CA ASP A 162 -13.78 26.30 -15.35
C ASP A 162 -13.29 24.91 -15.80
N ARG A 163 -12.05 24.54 -15.47
CA ARG A 163 -11.48 23.23 -15.82
C ARG A 163 -12.20 22.13 -15.05
N THR A 164 -12.53 21.04 -15.73
CA THR A 164 -13.22 19.89 -15.17
C THR A 164 -12.56 18.59 -15.65
N ALA A 165 -12.11 17.76 -14.72
CA ALA A 165 -11.66 16.39 -14.98
C ALA A 165 -12.86 15.44 -14.92
N VAL A 166 -12.97 14.54 -15.90
CA VAL A 166 -13.94 13.45 -15.86
C VAL A 166 -13.21 12.18 -15.47
N ILE A 167 -13.52 11.65 -14.30
CA ILE A 167 -13.00 10.38 -13.80
C ILE A 167 -14.01 9.26 -14.03
N ARG A 168 -13.52 8.03 -14.22
CA ARG A 168 -14.37 6.85 -14.45
C ARG A 168 -13.97 5.69 -13.55
N ASN A 169 -14.96 5.08 -12.92
CA ASN A 169 -14.81 3.76 -12.32
C ASN A 169 -15.02 2.69 -13.39
N HIS A 170 -14.03 1.83 -13.60
CA HIS A 170 -14.11 0.71 -14.55
C HIS A 170 -14.56 -0.59 -13.88
N SER A 171 -14.64 -0.63 -12.55
CA SER A 171 -14.99 -1.81 -11.75
C SER A 171 -16.51 -2.04 -11.76
N GLU A 172 -16.94 -3.28 -11.48
CA GLU A 172 -18.36 -3.65 -11.29
C GLU A 172 -18.85 -3.37 -9.87
N GLU A 173 -17.93 -3.00 -8.98
CA GLU A 173 -18.17 -2.69 -7.57
C GLU A 173 -17.96 -1.20 -7.28
N ARG A 174 -18.44 -0.79 -6.10
CA ARG A 174 -18.15 0.55 -5.58
C ARG A 174 -16.68 0.66 -5.20
N THR A 175 -16.06 1.75 -5.63
CA THR A 175 -14.66 2.07 -5.36
C THR A 175 -14.57 3.35 -4.54
N PRO A 176 -14.00 3.30 -3.32
CA PRO A 176 -13.72 4.49 -2.54
C PRO A 176 -12.60 5.27 -3.21
N VAL A 177 -12.81 6.57 -3.33
CA VAL A 177 -11.85 7.51 -3.90
C VAL A 177 -11.74 8.72 -2.99
N LYS A 178 -10.58 9.37 -3.01
CA LYS A 178 -10.31 10.63 -2.33
C LYS A 178 -9.77 11.61 -3.34
N ILE A 179 -10.38 12.80 -3.42
CA ILE A 179 -9.85 13.92 -4.15
C ILE A 179 -9.04 14.78 -3.18
N VAL A 180 -7.81 15.09 -3.55
CA VAL A 180 -6.91 15.97 -2.79
C VAL A 180 -6.61 17.18 -3.66
N ARG A 181 -6.97 18.36 -3.17
CA ARG A 181 -6.67 19.65 -3.80
C ARG A 181 -5.55 20.28 -3.00
N CYS A 182 -4.43 20.58 -3.65
CA CYS A 182 -3.26 21.16 -3.02
C CYS A 182 -3.02 22.58 -3.56
N SER A 183 -2.95 23.54 -2.65
CA SER A 183 -2.56 24.92 -2.90
C SER A 183 -1.29 25.26 -2.13
N ILE A 184 -0.59 26.31 -2.57
CA ILE A 184 0.58 26.85 -1.86
C ILE A 184 0.16 28.19 -1.28
N ASP A 185 0.30 28.35 0.03
CA ASP A 185 -0.02 29.60 0.72
C ASP A 185 1.01 30.70 0.38
N LEU A 186 0.75 31.93 0.83
CA LEU A 186 1.67 33.07 0.62
C LEU A 186 3.03 32.89 1.31
N ASN A 187 3.14 31.97 2.27
CA ASN A 187 4.37 31.66 2.99
C ASN A 187 5.15 30.48 2.36
N GLY A 188 4.64 29.89 1.28
CA GLY A 188 5.24 28.72 0.62
C GLY A 188 4.89 27.37 1.24
N HIS A 189 3.94 27.30 2.18
CA HIS A 189 3.46 26.06 2.76
C HIS A 189 2.35 25.44 1.91
N MET A 190 2.33 24.11 1.85
CA MET A 190 1.25 23.37 1.19
C MET A 190 0.02 23.30 2.09
N GLU A 191 -1.11 23.76 1.57
CA GLU A 191 -2.43 23.51 2.15
C GLU A 191 -3.17 22.48 1.30
N SER A 192 -3.94 21.61 1.96
CA SER A 192 -4.68 20.55 1.28
C SER A 192 -6.14 20.49 1.72
N GLU A 193 -7.05 20.47 0.75
CA GLU A 193 -8.46 20.13 0.96
C GLU A 193 -8.71 18.70 0.46
N MET A 194 -9.45 17.91 1.24
CA MET A 194 -9.73 16.51 0.93
C MET A 194 -11.23 16.22 0.89
N GLU A 195 -11.67 15.54 -0.15
CA GLU A 195 -13.05 15.06 -0.31
C GLU A 195 -13.01 13.55 -0.57
N ALA A 196 -13.62 12.76 0.33
CA ALA A 196 -13.73 11.31 0.16
C ALA A 196 -15.17 10.91 -0.21
N PHE A 197 -15.31 10.03 -1.19
CA PHE A 197 -16.60 9.48 -1.61
C PHE A 197 -16.45 8.10 -2.27
N GLU A 198 -17.56 7.41 -2.48
CA GLU A 198 -17.59 6.17 -3.26
C GLU A 198 -18.09 6.44 -4.67
N MET A 199 -17.36 5.96 -5.68
CA MET A 199 -17.86 5.91 -7.05
C MET A 199 -18.73 4.68 -7.24
N ASN A 200 -19.89 4.86 -7.88
CA ASN A 200 -20.75 3.74 -8.26
C ASN A 200 -20.08 2.88 -9.36
N PRO A 201 -20.53 1.62 -9.53
CA PRO A 201 -20.07 0.76 -10.62
C PRO A 201 -20.23 1.45 -11.98
N LYS A 202 -19.19 1.39 -12.81
CA LYS A 202 -19.17 1.95 -14.18
C LYS A 202 -19.49 3.44 -14.30
N ASP A 203 -19.52 4.16 -13.18
CA ASP A 203 -19.92 5.56 -13.12
C ASP A 203 -18.82 6.50 -13.63
N THR A 204 -19.25 7.65 -14.12
CA THR A 204 -18.40 8.77 -14.51
C THR A 204 -18.75 9.99 -13.68
N LYS A 205 -17.76 10.57 -13.00
CA LYS A 205 -17.98 11.75 -12.15
C LYS A 205 -17.14 12.92 -12.66
N PRO A 206 -17.73 14.11 -12.87
CA PRO A 206 -16.98 15.32 -13.11
C PRO A 206 -16.40 15.85 -11.79
N ILE A 207 -15.15 16.28 -11.81
CA ILE A 207 -14.42 16.89 -10.71
C ILE A 207 -13.93 18.25 -11.17
N SER A 208 -14.39 19.31 -10.50
CA SER A 208 -13.91 20.67 -10.76
C SER A 208 -12.43 20.78 -10.38
N ILE A 209 -11.64 21.32 -11.30
CA ILE A 209 -10.22 21.60 -11.14
C ILE A 209 -10.09 23.12 -11.02
N SER A 210 -9.82 23.60 -9.81
CA SER A 210 -9.37 24.97 -9.54
C SER A 210 -7.95 25.20 -10.11
N GLU A 211 -7.38 26.40 -9.98
CA GLU A 211 -5.96 26.66 -10.29
C GLU A 211 -4.96 25.88 -9.42
N GLU A 212 -5.45 24.97 -8.58
CA GLU A 212 -4.72 24.14 -7.64
C GLU A 212 -4.30 22.81 -8.29
N LYS A 213 -3.30 22.14 -7.68
CA LYS A 213 -2.95 20.78 -8.08
C LYS A 213 -4.01 19.84 -7.54
N VAL A 214 -4.65 19.06 -8.40
CA VAL A 214 -5.72 18.14 -7.99
C VAL A 214 -5.32 16.69 -8.29
N PHE A 215 -5.39 15.86 -7.26
CA PHE A 215 -5.06 14.44 -7.34
C PHE A 215 -6.28 13.60 -6.95
N LEU A 216 -6.43 12.46 -7.63
CA LEU A 216 -7.30 11.38 -7.20
C LEU A 216 -6.46 10.28 -6.57
N LEU A 217 -6.81 9.90 -5.35
CA LEU A 217 -6.27 8.75 -4.64
C LEU A 217 -7.33 7.65 -4.60
N TYR A 218 -6.94 6.43 -4.92
CA TYR A 218 -7.78 5.24 -4.78
C TYR A 218 -6.92 4.05 -4.35
N ASN A 219 -7.53 2.87 -4.21
CA ASN A 219 -6.82 1.65 -3.82
C ASN A 219 -6.14 1.75 -2.44
N GLU A 220 -6.92 2.18 -1.44
CA GLU A 220 -6.39 2.47 -0.09
C GLU A 220 -5.22 3.49 -0.17
N GLU A 221 -5.36 4.50 -1.03
CA GLU A 221 -4.42 5.61 -1.25
C GLU A 221 -3.06 5.21 -1.84
N ARG A 222 -2.90 3.96 -2.31
CA ARG A 222 -1.67 3.51 -2.98
C ARG A 222 -1.56 3.93 -4.43
N GLU A 223 -2.67 4.28 -5.06
CA GLU A 223 -2.71 4.67 -6.47
C GLU A 223 -3.15 6.12 -6.60
N THR A 224 -2.32 6.91 -7.28
CA THR A 224 -2.49 8.35 -7.50
C THR A 224 -2.72 8.62 -8.98
N VAL A 225 -3.71 9.46 -9.29
CA VAL A 225 -3.99 9.94 -10.64
C VAL A 225 -3.99 11.47 -10.60
N THR A 226 -3.06 12.10 -11.30
CA THR A 226 -3.03 13.55 -11.50
C THR A 226 -4.20 13.97 -12.40
N LEU A 227 -5.03 14.90 -11.92
CA LEU A 227 -6.21 15.38 -12.66
C LEU A 227 -5.95 16.68 -13.41
N THR A 228 -4.81 17.33 -13.19
CA THR A 228 -4.37 18.54 -13.91
C THR A 228 -3.60 18.15 -15.17
N GLU A 229 -3.93 18.75 -16.33
CA GLU A 229 -3.28 18.46 -17.63
C GLU A 229 -1.82 18.90 -17.74
N GLU A 230 -1.41 19.87 -16.91
CA GLU A 230 -0.02 20.27 -16.90
C GLU A 230 0.75 19.18 -16.13
N GLU A 231 1.67 18.50 -16.82
CA GLU A 231 2.76 17.74 -16.21
C GLU A 231 3.97 18.68 -16.03
N PRO A 232 3.92 19.69 -15.14
CA PRO A 232 5.11 20.46 -14.86
C PRO A 232 6.15 19.48 -14.30
N ILE A 233 7.38 19.67 -14.74
CA ILE A 233 8.50 18.91 -14.24
C ILE A 233 8.86 19.51 -12.89
N TYR A 234 8.65 18.76 -11.82
CA TYR A 234 8.97 19.18 -10.46
C TYR A 234 10.39 18.80 -10.10
N LEU A 235 10.98 19.62 -9.25
CA LEU A 235 12.31 19.37 -8.69
C LEU A 235 12.17 18.67 -7.34
N VAL A 236 12.84 17.52 -7.21
CA VAL A 236 12.90 16.74 -5.97
C VAL A 236 14.35 16.52 -5.60
N LYS A 237 14.73 16.97 -4.42
CA LYS A 237 16.05 16.73 -3.85
C LYS A 237 16.23 15.26 -3.51
N ASN A 238 17.45 14.80 -3.63
CA ASN A 238 17.82 13.44 -3.28
C ASN A 238 17.84 13.29 -1.75
N HIS A 239 16.75 12.75 -1.20
CA HIS A 239 16.57 12.57 0.24
C HIS A 239 17.55 11.58 0.88
N GLU A 240 18.32 10.83 0.08
CA GLU A 240 19.38 9.93 0.60
C GLU A 240 20.66 10.70 0.97
N ILE A 241 20.79 11.96 0.53
CA ILE A 241 21.97 12.78 0.75
C ILE A 241 21.85 13.52 2.08
N LEU A 242 22.89 13.43 2.89
CA LEU A 242 22.94 14.11 4.18
C LEU A 242 23.20 15.60 3.96
N SER A 243 22.32 16.44 4.49
CA SER A 243 22.50 17.90 4.54
C SER A 243 23.10 18.31 5.88
N ILE A 244 24.25 18.99 5.85
CA ILE A 244 24.95 19.47 7.06
C ILE A 244 25.04 21.00 6.99
N SER A 245 24.41 21.66 7.97
CA SER A 245 24.50 23.11 8.15
C SER A 245 25.49 23.43 9.28
N LYS A 246 26.58 24.13 8.95
CA LYS A 246 27.54 24.62 9.95
C LYS A 246 27.11 25.98 10.49
N LYS A 247 27.48 26.28 11.75
CA LYS A 247 27.13 27.54 12.43
C LYS A 247 27.64 28.81 11.75
N ASN A 248 28.62 28.68 10.85
CA ASN A 248 29.16 29.79 10.05
C ASN A 248 28.40 30.02 8.73
N GLY A 249 27.26 29.37 8.52
CA GLY A 249 26.44 29.51 7.31
C GLY A 249 26.96 28.71 6.12
N LEU A 250 27.94 27.82 6.32
CA LEU A 250 28.36 26.89 5.28
C LEU A 250 27.48 25.65 5.31
N ASP A 251 26.85 25.36 4.18
CA ASP A 251 26.04 24.18 3.97
C ASP A 251 26.76 23.22 3.02
N CYS A 252 26.79 21.94 3.38
CA CYS A 252 27.31 20.91 2.51
C CYS A 252 26.39 19.69 2.45
N LEU A 253 26.44 19.03 1.30
CA LEU A 253 25.73 17.79 1.00
C LEU A 253 26.75 16.65 0.93
N MET A 254 26.45 15.54 1.59
CA MET A 254 27.35 14.39 1.67
C MET A 254 26.58 13.11 1.39
N GLU A 255 27.01 12.38 0.36
CA GLU A 255 26.46 11.06 0.07
C GLU A 255 26.95 10.05 1.12
N LYS A 256 26.13 9.04 1.42
CA LYS A 256 26.40 8.10 2.50
C LYS A 256 27.70 7.31 2.32
N ASP A 257 28.05 7.00 1.09
CA ASP A 257 29.18 6.11 0.73
C ASP A 257 30.30 6.86 -0.04
N ASN A 258 30.29 8.19 -0.01
CA ASN A 258 31.27 9.04 -0.69
C ASN A 258 32.04 9.88 0.33
N ASP A 259 33.37 9.95 0.17
CA ASP A 259 34.25 10.74 1.03
C ASP A 259 34.28 12.23 0.63
N GLU A 260 33.64 12.58 -0.49
CA GLU A 260 33.55 13.96 -0.98
C GLU A 260 32.25 14.63 -0.53
N ALA A 261 32.36 15.89 -0.08
CA ALA A 261 31.24 16.73 0.30
C ALA A 261 31.06 17.86 -0.74
N TYR A 262 29.83 18.02 -1.21
CA TYR A 262 29.46 19.09 -2.11
C TYR A 262 29.11 20.34 -1.31
N TRP A 263 29.88 21.41 -1.47
CA TRP A 263 29.62 22.68 -0.80
C TRP A 263 28.58 23.48 -1.57
N LEU A 264 27.50 23.87 -0.89
CA LEU A 264 26.43 24.63 -1.51
C LEU A 264 26.78 26.12 -1.52
N SER A 265 26.71 26.73 -2.70
CA SER A 265 26.58 28.18 -2.82
C SER A 265 25.23 28.63 -2.24
N PRO A 266 25.05 29.92 -1.89
CA PRO A 266 23.76 30.43 -1.43
C PRO A 266 22.60 30.12 -2.39
N GLU A 267 22.84 30.23 -3.71
CA GLU A 267 21.86 29.91 -4.73
C GLU A 267 21.56 28.41 -4.81
N ALA A 268 22.58 27.54 -4.72
CA ALA A 268 22.38 26.09 -4.71
C ALA A 268 21.66 25.63 -3.45
N LYS A 269 21.90 26.28 -2.30
CA LYS A 269 21.18 26.02 -1.05
C LYS A 269 19.71 26.40 -1.18
N ASP A 270 19.41 27.59 -1.69
CA ASP A 270 18.03 28.03 -1.88
C ASP A 270 17.26 27.08 -2.81
N LEU A 271 17.89 26.65 -3.91
CA LEU A 271 17.32 25.68 -4.83
C LEU A 271 17.13 24.30 -4.17
N TRP A 272 18.13 23.83 -3.40
CA TRP A 272 18.05 22.58 -2.62
C TRP A 272 16.88 22.59 -1.64
N ASP A 273 16.74 23.67 -0.88
CA ASP A 273 15.73 23.79 0.17
C ASP A 273 14.31 23.79 -0.43
N LYS A 274 14.12 24.44 -1.60
CA LYS A 274 12.84 24.52 -2.34
C LYS A 274 12.53 23.31 -3.23
N SER A 275 13.49 22.42 -3.48
CA SER A 275 13.29 21.23 -4.34
C SER A 275 12.66 20.08 -3.56
N ASP A 276 11.46 20.29 -3.03
CA ASP A 276 10.70 19.33 -2.23
C ASP A 276 9.52 18.68 -2.99
N GLY A 277 9.49 18.84 -4.31
CA GLY A 277 8.38 18.40 -5.16
C GLY A 277 7.31 19.48 -5.41
N LEU A 278 7.45 20.69 -4.85
CA LEU A 278 6.55 21.80 -5.15
C LEU A 278 7.07 22.71 -6.27
N LEU A 279 8.38 22.92 -6.34
CA LEU A 279 9.01 23.81 -7.30
C LEU A 279 9.00 23.23 -8.71
N SER A 280 8.41 23.97 -9.65
CA SER A 280 8.42 23.62 -11.06
C SER A 280 9.69 24.12 -11.74
N LYS A 281 10.28 23.30 -12.60
CA LYS A 281 11.39 23.74 -13.48
C LYS A 281 11.02 24.95 -14.34
N ASN A 282 9.74 25.08 -14.71
CA ASN A 282 9.25 26.16 -15.55
C ASN A 282 9.21 27.51 -14.82
N SER A 283 9.22 27.54 -13.48
CA SER A 283 9.23 28.79 -12.70
C SER A 283 10.64 29.32 -12.43
N LEU A 284 11.69 28.60 -12.83
CA LEU A 284 13.08 29.00 -12.60
C LEU A 284 13.53 30.09 -13.58
N SER A 285 14.30 31.04 -13.08
CA SER A 285 15.10 31.97 -13.88
C SER A 285 16.25 31.26 -14.61
N GLU A 286 16.84 31.89 -15.63
CA GLU A 286 17.97 31.31 -16.37
C GLU A 286 19.18 31.01 -15.47
N LYS A 287 19.46 31.87 -14.48
CA LYS A 287 20.53 31.64 -13.50
C LYS A 287 20.25 30.41 -12.63
N GLU A 288 19.01 30.24 -12.19
CA GLU A 288 18.61 29.06 -11.40
C GLU A 288 18.66 27.77 -12.24
N LYS A 289 18.40 27.84 -13.55
CA LYS A 289 18.53 26.70 -14.47
C LYS A 289 19.98 26.25 -14.64
N GLU A 290 20.93 27.18 -14.63
CA GLU A 290 22.37 26.83 -14.65
C GLU A 290 22.78 26.08 -13.38
N VAL A 291 22.36 26.58 -12.20
CA VAL A 291 22.60 25.92 -10.91
C VAL A 291 21.92 24.55 -10.87
N LEU A 292 20.68 24.44 -11.35
CA LEU A 292 19.96 23.18 -11.44
C LEU A 292 20.75 22.14 -12.26
N LYS A 293 21.33 22.56 -13.40
CA LYS A 293 22.08 21.66 -14.26
C LYS A 293 23.30 21.07 -13.54
N GLU A 294 24.04 21.89 -12.80
CA GLU A 294 25.16 21.43 -11.97
C GLU A 294 24.69 20.44 -10.91
N MET A 295 23.62 20.77 -10.20
CA MET A 295 23.06 19.91 -9.14
C MET A 295 22.49 18.58 -9.67
N GLU A 296 21.97 18.56 -10.90
CA GLU A 296 21.50 17.35 -11.58
C GLU A 296 22.66 16.44 -12.02
N GLU A 297 23.73 17.03 -12.57
CA GLU A 297 24.95 16.29 -12.95
C GLU A 297 25.58 15.60 -11.73
N GLN A 298 25.47 16.21 -10.55
CA GLN A 298 25.93 15.65 -9.28
C GLN A 298 24.89 14.73 -8.60
N GLY A 299 23.73 14.46 -9.22
CA GLY A 299 22.72 13.57 -8.64
C GLY A 299 22.00 14.11 -7.40
N LEU A 300 22.14 15.41 -7.11
CA LEU A 300 21.57 16.07 -5.93
C LEU A 300 20.07 16.35 -6.12
N ILE A 301 19.67 16.84 -7.30
CA ILE A 301 18.27 17.10 -7.62
C ILE A 301 17.85 16.20 -8.78
N LYS A 302 16.61 15.70 -8.72
CA LYS A 302 15.97 14.92 -9.78
C LYS A 302 14.73 15.65 -10.28
N GLN A 303 14.53 15.58 -11.58
CA GLN A 303 13.29 15.99 -12.23
C GLN A 303 12.27 14.86 -12.16
N THR A 304 11.08 15.12 -11.63
CA THR A 304 9.98 14.16 -11.61
C THR A 304 8.74 14.74 -12.27
N ARG A 305 7.97 13.89 -12.94
CA ARG A 305 6.60 14.19 -13.34
C ARG A 305 5.66 13.50 -12.34
N LEU A 306 4.61 14.19 -11.92
CA LEU A 306 3.61 13.67 -10.98
C LEU A 306 2.41 13.08 -11.72
#